data_AF-W4VA48-F1
#
_entry.id   AF-W4VA48-F1
#
_cell.length_a   1.000
_cell.length_b   1.000
_cell.length_c   1.000
_cell.angle_alpha   90.00
_cell.angle_beta   90.00
_cell.angle_gamma   90.00
#
_symmetry.space_group_name_H-M   'P 1'
#
loop_
_entity.id
_entity.type
_entity.pdbx_description
1 polymer ?
#
loop_
_entity_poly.entity_id
_entity_poly.type
_entity_poly.pdbx_seq_one_letter_code
_entity_poly.pdbx_strand_id
1 'polypeptide(L)'
;MNGWTRAVETGQLRKQLMLSITGRGRVGMEKLGLNELRERYLSFFEGKGHLRLPSFSLVPQNDPSLLLINSGMAPLKPYFTGQEEPPEEG
;
A
#
# COMPACT_ATOMS: atom_id res chain seq x y z
N MET A 1 -17.25 -51.83 -9.92
CA MET A 1 -16.90 -50.65 -9.08
C MET A 1 -16.35 -49.56 -10.00
N ASN A 2 -17.06 -48.45 -10.15
CA ASN A 2 -16.62 -47.31 -10.96
C ASN A 2 -15.51 -46.54 -10.24
N GLY A 3 -14.64 -45.86 -11.00
CA GLY A 3 -13.44 -45.18 -10.48
C GLY A 3 -13.72 -44.14 -9.39
N TRP A 4 -14.94 -43.58 -9.36
CA TRP A 4 -15.41 -42.67 -8.32
C TRP A 4 -15.50 -43.30 -6.94
N THR A 5 -16.00 -44.54 -6.83
CA THR A 5 -16.09 -45.25 -5.54
C THR A 5 -14.69 -45.50 -4.97
N ARG A 6 -13.74 -45.86 -5.83
CA ARG A 6 -12.33 -46.08 -5.44
C ARG A 6 -11.63 -44.80 -5.01
N ALA A 7 -11.94 -43.65 -5.63
CA ALA A 7 -11.36 -42.35 -5.27
C ALA A 7 -11.85 -41.83 -3.90
N VAL A 8 -13.09 -42.18 -3.51
CA VAL A 8 -13.65 -41.88 -2.19
C VAL A 8 -13.02 -42.79 -1.12
N GLU A 9 -12.92 -44.09 -1.39
CA GLU A 9 -12.33 -45.08 -0.47
C GLU A 9 -10.83 -44.85 -0.20
N THR A 10 -10.08 -44.41 -1.21
CA THR A 10 -8.63 -44.15 -1.10
C THR A 10 -8.30 -42.81 -0.43
N GLY A 11 -9.30 -41.99 -0.09
CA GLY A 11 -9.10 -40.67 0.49
C GLY A 11 -8.41 -39.67 -0.47
N GLN A 12 -8.31 -40.00 -1.76
CA GLN A 12 -7.67 -39.17 -2.77
C GLN A 12 -8.41 -37.83 -2.96
N LEU A 13 -9.74 -37.86 -2.92
CA LEU A 13 -10.60 -36.68 -2.93
C LEU A 13 -10.39 -35.78 -1.69
N ARG A 14 -10.18 -36.38 -0.51
CA ARG A 14 -9.90 -35.63 0.72
C ARG A 14 -8.52 -34.96 0.67
N LYS A 15 -7.51 -35.63 0.10
CA LYS A 15 -6.18 -35.03 -0.14
C LYS A 15 -6.24 -33.90 -1.17
N GLN A 16 -6.95 -34.10 -2.29
CA GLN A 16 -7.12 -33.08 -3.34
C GLN A 16 -7.87 -31.86 -2.80
N LEU A 17 -8.94 -32.08 -2.02
CA LEU A 17 -9.68 -31.02 -1.35
C LEU A 17 -8.77 -30.30 -0.35
N MET A 18 -8.11 -31.03 0.57
CA MET A 18 -7.18 -30.45 1.56
C MET A 18 -6.06 -29.63 0.90
N LEU A 19 -5.53 -30.07 -0.25
CA LEU A 19 -4.53 -29.34 -1.02
C LEU A 19 -5.12 -28.08 -1.68
N SER A 20 -6.40 -28.08 -2.06
CA SER A 20 -7.08 -26.89 -2.61
C SER A 20 -7.48 -25.84 -1.57
N ILE A 21 -7.81 -26.27 -0.34
CA ILE A 21 -8.12 -25.35 0.79
C ILE A 21 -6.86 -24.82 1.47
N THR A 22 -5.75 -25.56 1.44
CA THR A 22 -4.44 -25.08 1.95
C THR A 22 -3.54 -24.46 0.87
N GLY A 23 -3.83 -24.71 -0.41
CA GLY A 23 -3.02 -24.28 -1.57
C GLY A 23 -3.29 -22.87 -2.08
N ARG A 24 -4.20 -22.11 -1.47
CA ARG A 24 -4.21 -20.66 -1.63
C ARG A 24 -3.43 -20.11 -0.45
N GLY A 25 -2.11 -20.00 -0.65
CA GLY A 25 -1.17 -19.56 0.37
C GLY A 25 -1.79 -18.42 1.16
N ARG A 26 -1.79 -18.55 2.49
CA ARG A 26 -1.74 -17.36 3.33
C ARG A 26 -0.66 -16.50 2.69
N VAL A 27 -1.04 -15.36 2.13
CA VAL A 27 -0.06 -14.31 1.88
C VAL A 27 0.44 -13.98 3.27
N GLY A 28 1.55 -14.61 3.65
CA GLY A 28 2.22 -14.27 4.89
C GLY A 28 2.49 -12.78 4.77
N MET A 29 1.99 -11.98 5.70
CA MET A 29 2.35 -10.58 5.74
C MET A 29 3.86 -10.52 5.80
N GLU A 30 4.46 -10.08 4.69
CA GLU A 30 5.88 -9.83 4.60
C GLU A 30 6.20 -8.77 5.67
N LYS A 31 7.17 -9.06 6.54
CA LYS A 31 7.63 -8.09 7.53
C LYS A 31 8.49 -7.06 6.83
N LEU A 32 7.91 -5.90 6.53
CA LEU A 32 8.61 -4.79 5.88
C LEU A 32 9.29 -3.90 6.92
N GLY A 33 10.50 -3.42 6.60
CA GLY A 33 11.14 -2.33 7.32
C GLY A 33 10.46 -0.99 7.04
N LEU A 34 10.63 0.00 7.92
CA LEU A 34 10.02 1.33 7.77
C LEU A 34 10.40 2.01 6.45
N ASN A 35 11.68 1.99 6.09
CA ASN A 35 12.16 2.62 4.86
C ASN A 35 11.66 1.90 3.62
N GLU A 36 11.57 0.57 3.67
CA GLU A 36 11.05 -0.24 2.58
C GLU A 36 9.55 -0.02 2.38
N LEU A 37 8.77 0.03 3.46
CA LEU A 37 7.35 0.36 3.41
C LEU A 37 7.13 1.76 2.83
N ARG A 38 7.94 2.75 3.27
CA ARG A 38 7.89 4.12 2.72
C ARG A 38 8.17 4.11 1.23
N GLU A 39 9.22 3.43 0.79
CA GLU A 39 9.58 3.38 -0.62
C GLU A 39 8.48 2.71 -1.45
N ARG A 40 7.99 1.54 -1.04
CA ARG A 40 6.90 0.84 -1.76
C ARG A 40 5.64 1.69 -1.89
N TYR A 41 5.28 2.47 -0.86
CA TYR A 41 4.16 3.41 -0.91
C TYR A 41 4.40 4.54 -1.91
N LEU A 42 5.57 5.18 -1.85
CA LEU A 42 5.92 6.30 -2.73
C LEU A 42 6.00 5.86 -4.20
N SER A 43 6.72 4.76 -4.49
CA SER A 43 6.86 4.24 -5.85
C SER A 43 5.51 3.81 -6.45
N PHE A 44 4.56 3.33 -5.63
CA PHE A 44 3.23 2.96 -6.13
C PHE A 44 2.48 4.16 -6.70
N PHE A 45 2.47 5.31 -6.01
CA PHE A 45 1.77 6.50 -6.47
C PHE A 45 2.54 7.24 -7.56
N GLU A 46 3.88 7.25 -7.49
CA GLU A 46 4.76 7.73 -8.56
C GLU A 46 4.49 6.98 -9.87
N GLY A 47 4.40 5.64 -9.82
CA GLY A 47 3.99 4.81 -10.97
C GLY A 47 2.56 5.03 -11.46
N LYS A 48 1.76 5.87 -10.78
CA LYS A 48 0.43 6.35 -11.21
C LYS A 48 0.44 7.81 -11.66
N GLY A 49 1.62 8.42 -11.83
CA GLY A 49 1.78 9.81 -12.25
C GLY A 49 1.63 10.83 -11.13
N HIS A 50 1.74 10.44 -9.85
CA HIS A 50 1.80 11.41 -8.76
C HIS A 50 3.23 11.89 -8.57
N LEU A 51 3.44 13.20 -8.53
CA LEU A 51 4.75 13.79 -8.26
C LEU A 51 5.23 13.45 -6.85
N ARG A 52 6.44 12.90 -6.74
CA ARG A 52 7.10 12.61 -5.46
C ARG A 52 7.80 13.85 -4.92
N LEU A 53 7.36 14.34 -3.75
CA LEU A 53 7.97 15.48 -3.07
C LEU A 53 8.81 15.06 -1.85
N PRO A 54 9.87 15.83 -1.50
CA PRO A 54 10.60 15.63 -0.25
C PRO A 54 9.70 15.90 0.97
N SER A 55 10.10 15.38 2.14
CA SER A 55 9.41 15.71 3.38
C SER A 55 9.55 17.20 3.71
N PHE A 56 8.44 17.81 4.13
CA PHE A 56 8.41 19.20 4.56
C PHE A 56 9.05 19.39 5.94
N SER A 57 9.46 20.63 6.24
CA SER A 57 9.92 21.04 7.57
C SER A 57 8.85 20.77 8.63
N LEU A 58 9.26 20.36 9.83
CA LEU A 58 8.37 20.27 10.99
C LEU A 58 7.91 21.65 11.48
N VAL A 59 8.74 22.67 11.27
CA VAL A 59 8.42 24.07 11.59
C VAL A 59 7.65 24.67 10.43
N PRO A 60 6.40 25.15 10.64
CA PRO A 60 5.60 25.79 9.61
C PRO A 60 6.26 27.07 9.08
N GLN A 61 6.13 27.30 7.78
CA GLN A 61 6.50 28.56 7.14
C GLN A 61 5.23 29.29 6.78
N ASN A 62 5.14 30.59 7.11
CA ASN A 62 4.04 31.46 6.72
C ASN A 62 2.62 31.02 7.15
N ASP A 63 2.48 30.16 8.17
CA ASP A 63 1.18 29.84 8.78
C ASP A 63 1.20 30.11 10.30
N PRO A 64 0.71 31.28 10.76
CA PRO A 64 0.69 31.63 12.18
C PRO A 64 -0.34 30.84 12.99
N SER A 65 -1.18 30.02 12.35
CA SER A 65 -2.17 29.18 13.04
C SER A 65 -1.62 27.83 13.49
N LEU A 66 -0.39 27.47 13.07
CA LEU A 66 0.24 26.19 13.37
C LEU A 66 1.53 26.37 14.18
N LEU A 67 1.69 25.54 15.23
CA LEU A 67 2.96 25.42 15.95
C LEU A 67 3.91 24.41 15.29
N LEU A 68 3.36 23.31 14.74
CA LEU A 68 4.10 22.23 14.07
C LEU A 68 3.28 21.68 12.90
N ILE A 69 3.97 21.17 11.88
CA ILE A 69 3.34 20.43 10.78
C ILE A 69 2.95 19.03 11.28
N ASN A 70 1.65 18.78 11.41
CA ASN A 70 1.09 17.53 11.95
C ASN A 70 0.59 16.56 10.87
N SER A 71 0.50 17.00 9.62
CA SER A 71 -0.09 16.25 8.52
C SER A 71 0.56 16.64 7.19
N GLY A 72 0.56 15.71 6.24
CA GLY A 72 1.08 15.95 4.90
C GLY A 72 0.29 17.00 4.10
N MET A 73 -0.94 17.29 4.50
CA MET A 73 -1.82 18.26 3.81
C MET A 73 -1.59 19.71 4.25
N ALA A 74 -1.13 19.93 5.48
CA ALA A 74 -0.89 21.29 6.01
C ALA A 74 0.00 22.16 5.10
N PRO A 75 1.17 21.68 4.60
CA PRO A 75 2.01 22.50 3.72
C PRO A 75 1.41 22.72 2.32
N LEU A 76 0.37 21.99 1.93
CA LEU A 76 -0.26 22.08 0.60
C LEU A 76 -1.41 23.09 0.55
N LYS A 77 -1.74 23.74 1.68
CA LYS A 77 -2.81 24.71 1.80
C LYS A 77 -2.78 25.83 0.74
N PRO A 78 -1.63 26.43 0.38
CA PRO A 78 -1.57 27.47 -0.65
C PRO A 78 -2.07 27.01 -2.04
N TYR A 79 -1.88 25.74 -2.37
CA TYR A 79 -2.34 25.18 -3.65
C TYR A 79 -3.87 25.02 -3.66
N PHE A 80 -4.45 24.56 -2.55
CA PHE A 80 -5.92 24.41 -2.45
C PHE A 80 -6.67 25.74 -2.37
N THR A 81 -6.01 26.81 -1.91
CA THR A 81 -6.56 28.16 -1.87
C THR A 81 -6.29 28.96 -3.15
N GLY A 82 -5.52 28.41 -4.10
CA GLY A 82 -5.13 29.08 -5.33
C GLY A 82 -4.13 30.23 -5.13
N GLN A 83 -3.43 30.26 -4.00
CA GLN A 83 -2.38 31.25 -3.73
C GLN A 83 -1.08 30.91 -4.45
N GLU A 84 -0.82 29.62 -4.68
CA GLU A 84 0.32 29.12 -5.45
C GLU A 84 -0.15 28.04 -6.43
N GLU A 85 0.60 27.85 -7.51
CA GLU A 85 0.40 26.75 -8.44
C GLU A 85 1.16 25.52 -7.93
N PRO A 86 0.53 24.33 -7.87
CA PRO A 86 1.21 23.12 -7.44
C PRO A 86 2.34 22.78 -8.44
N PRO A 87 3.45 22.21 -7.96
CA PRO A 87 4.52 21.77 -8.85
C PRO A 87 4.02 20.62 -9.73
N GLU A 88 4.34 20.70 -11.02
CA GLU A 88 4.12 19.63 -11.98
C GLU A 88 5.48 19.08 -12.45
N GLU A 89 5.53 17.81 -12.80
CA GLU A 89 6.70 17.21 -13.45
C GLU A 89 6.72 17.70 -14.91
N GLY A 90 7.84 18.32 -15.33
CA GLY A 90 8.02 18.87 -16.68
C GLY A 90 8.30 17.81 -17.75
#